data_AF-A0A948Z1Q0-F1
#
_entry.id   AF-A0A948Z1Q0-F1
#
_cell.length_a   1.000
_cell.length_b   1.000
_cell.length_c   1.000
_cell.angle_alpha   90.00
_cell.angle_beta   90.00
_cell.angle_gamma   90.00
#
_symmetry.space_group_name_H-M   'P 1'
#
loop_
_entity.id
_entity.type
_entity.pdbx_description
1 polymer ?
#
loop_
_entity_poly.entity_id
_entity_poly.type
_entity_poly.pdbx_seq_one_letter_code
_entity_poly.pdbx_strand_id
1 'polypeptide(L)'
;MDIQLENDLKISRAKFGLLKDMLVLIFPEVPTIQKKFLIQLTPDELKRAYMSQAAICHPDTADELDKEERKTRQMRYQRLSMAYKALLPHIENIHQKVRDLESRQRVKTSTEESPGRTILAVGGAKGGVGKSVLATNLAVGLSLLGQRVVLADLDLGGADAHLLLGVKALFTDWNDFLDKKGPAVDTILTATPFEGLSLIGGNSAKLGSANLTYSQKMKIARHLKTLDCDYVIVDLCGDTSFNVLYFFLLADHKHRKPNTIIIFPFRIMINLCR
;
A
#
# COMPACT_ATOMS: atom_id res chain seq x y z
N MET A 1 14.21 -1.47 15.04
CA MET A 1 14.15 -1.33 13.57
C MET A 1 15.08 -0.21 13.09
N ASP A 2 14.91 1.02 13.58
CA ASP A 2 15.69 2.20 13.14
C ASP A 2 17.22 2.08 13.26
N ILE A 3 17.74 1.50 14.36
CA ILE A 3 19.18 1.38 14.60
C ILE A 3 19.84 0.33 13.67
N GLN A 4 19.12 -0.73 13.29
CA GLN A 4 19.61 -1.74 12.34
C GLN A 4 19.66 -1.20 10.91
N LEU A 5 18.63 -0.45 10.48
CA LEU A 5 18.60 0.21 9.18
C LEU A 5 19.74 1.23 9.02
N GLU A 6 20.05 2.00 10.07
CA GLU A 6 21.18 2.94 10.07
C GLU A 6 22.53 2.22 9.86
N ASN A 7 22.72 1.05 10.48
CA ASN A 7 23.92 0.23 10.34
C ASN A 7 24.00 -0.46 8.96
N ASP A 8 22.87 -0.94 8.44
CA ASP A 8 22.77 -1.66 7.17
C ASP A 8 22.96 -0.75 5.95
N LEU A 9 22.53 0.51 6.04
CA LEU A 9 22.70 1.51 4.98
C LEU A 9 24.15 2.01 4.83
N LYS A 10 25.03 1.69 5.79
CA LYS A 10 26.47 2.05 5.80
C LYS A 10 26.75 3.52 5.42
N ILE A 11 25.92 4.45 5.89
CA ILE A 11 26.12 5.88 5.61
C ILE A 11 27.28 6.38 6.48
N SER A 12 28.42 6.67 5.85
CA SER A 12 29.60 7.17 6.54
C SER A 12 29.32 8.53 7.20
N ARG A 13 30.02 8.83 8.31
CA ARG A 13 29.87 10.09 9.04
C ARG A 13 30.16 11.31 8.15
N ALA A 14 31.14 11.20 7.26
CA ALA A 14 31.50 12.23 6.29
C ALA A 14 30.39 12.46 5.24
N LYS A 15 29.83 11.37 4.68
CA LYS A 15 28.73 11.47 3.72
C LYS A 15 27.46 12.04 4.35
N PHE A 16 27.17 11.66 5.59
CA PHE A 16 26.04 12.21 6.33
C PHE A 16 26.21 13.72 6.59
N GLY A 17 27.41 14.18 6.93
CA GLY A 17 27.70 15.61 7.10
C GLY A 17 27.34 16.44 5.86
N LEU A 18 27.81 16.01 4.68
CA LEU A 18 27.50 16.68 3.41
C LEU A 18 25.99 16.73 3.12
N LEU A 19 25.28 15.61 3.31
CA LEU A 19 23.84 15.55 3.10
C LEU A 19 23.07 16.44 4.08
N LYS A 20 23.53 16.48 5.34
CA LYS A 20 22.93 17.29 6.41
C LYS A 20 22.93 18.77 6.03
N ASP A 21 24.06 19.30 5.59
CA ASP A 21 24.20 20.72 5.26
C ASP A 21 23.27 21.14 4.10
N MET A 22 23.14 20.27 3.09
CA MET A 22 22.22 20.48 1.98
C MET A 22 20.75 20.38 2.41
N LEU A 23 20.42 19.45 3.31
CA LEU A 23 19.04 19.29 3.79
C LEU A 23 18.59 20.46 4.66
N VAL A 24 19.48 21.08 5.44
CA VAL A 24 19.14 22.27 6.24
C VAL A 24 18.68 23.44 5.35
N LEU A 25 19.19 23.54 4.12
CA LEU A 25 18.74 24.57 3.17
C LEU A 25 17.30 24.33 2.69
N ILE A 26 16.90 23.06 2.58
CA ILE A 26 15.58 22.66 2.09
C ILE A 26 14.55 22.56 3.24
N PHE A 27 15.01 22.20 4.43
CA PHE A 27 14.20 22.00 5.64
C PHE A 27 14.67 22.95 6.76
N PRO A 28 14.52 24.27 6.60
CA PRO A 28 14.96 25.23 7.62
C PRO A 28 14.19 25.09 8.95
N GLU A 29 12.95 24.59 8.89
CA GLU A 29 12.09 24.35 10.06
C GLU A 29 12.52 23.13 10.90
N VAL A 30 13.48 22.33 10.41
CA VAL A 30 13.96 21.14 11.12
C VAL A 30 15.25 21.51 11.86
N PRO A 31 15.19 21.78 13.18
CA PRO A 31 16.30 22.36 13.92
C PRO A 31 17.52 21.44 14.01
N THR A 32 17.33 20.12 13.91
CA THR A 32 18.44 19.16 13.91
C THR A 32 18.12 17.96 13.03
N ILE A 33 18.78 17.89 11.88
CA ILE A 33 18.66 16.75 10.97
C ILE A 33 19.50 15.58 11.49
N GLN A 34 18.81 14.51 11.86
CA GLN A 34 19.37 13.25 12.31
C GLN A 34 19.41 12.22 11.17
N LYS A 35 20.18 11.12 11.34
CA LYS A 35 20.23 10.04 10.35
C LYS A 35 18.86 9.40 10.09
N LYS A 36 18.07 9.20 11.15
CA LYS A 36 16.68 8.75 11.06
C LYS A 36 15.82 9.59 10.10
N PHE A 37 15.96 10.91 10.13
CA PHE A 37 15.24 11.80 9.21
C PHE A 37 15.58 11.47 7.74
N LEU A 38 16.86 11.26 7.44
CA LEU A 38 17.34 10.90 6.10
C LEU A 38 16.78 9.55 5.61
N ILE A 39 16.56 8.60 6.52
CA ILE A 39 16.03 7.26 6.20
C ILE A 39 14.53 7.31 5.89
N GLN A 40 13.80 8.17 6.60
CA GLN A 40 12.35 8.29 6.46
C GLN A 40 11.95 9.24 5.32
N LEU A 41 12.86 10.13 4.90
CA LEU A 41 12.59 11.13 3.89
C LEU A 41 12.36 10.51 2.50
N THR A 42 11.19 10.77 1.92
CA THR A 42 10.83 10.32 0.57
C THR A 42 11.26 11.33 -0.50
N PRO A 43 11.48 10.90 -1.77
CA PRO A 43 11.75 11.83 -2.88
C PRO A 43 10.67 12.88 -3.08
N ASP A 44 9.41 12.53 -2.84
CA ASP A 44 8.26 13.44 -2.98
C ASP A 44 8.22 14.50 -1.89
N GLU A 45 8.55 14.15 -0.65
CA GLU A 45 8.71 15.12 0.45
C GLU A 45 9.86 16.08 0.19
N LEU A 46 11.01 15.57 -0.27
CA LEU A 46 12.14 16.41 -0.67
C LEU A 46 11.73 17.41 -1.77
N LYS A 47 11.02 16.94 -2.80
CA LYS A 47 10.54 17.78 -3.91
C LYS A 47 9.55 18.84 -3.43
N ARG A 48 8.59 18.47 -2.57
CA ARG A 48 7.60 19.41 -2.01
C ARG A 48 8.29 20.50 -1.16
N ALA A 49 9.22 20.12 -0.30
CA ALA A 49 9.98 21.06 0.52
C ALA A 49 10.84 22.00 -0.35
N TYR A 50 11.50 21.47 -1.38
CA TYR A 50 12.22 22.27 -2.37
C TYR A 50 11.30 23.30 -3.05
N MET A 51 10.14 22.87 -3.56
CA MET A 51 9.20 23.77 -4.24
C MET A 51 8.70 24.89 -3.33
N SER A 52 8.40 24.56 -2.07
CA SER A 52 8.00 25.55 -1.06
C SER A 52 9.10 26.59 -0.82
N GLN A 53 10.34 26.15 -0.58
CA GLN A 53 11.47 27.08 -0.38
C GLN A 53 11.81 27.87 -1.64
N ALA A 54 11.72 27.24 -2.82
CA ALA A 54 11.97 27.87 -4.11
C ALA A 54 11.00 29.02 -4.38
N ALA A 55 9.72 28.85 -4.05
CA ALA A 55 8.72 29.91 -4.18
C ALA A 55 9.06 31.15 -3.32
N ILE A 56 9.59 30.93 -2.12
CA ILE A 56 9.99 32.01 -1.18
C ILE A 56 11.19 32.79 -1.69
N CYS A 57 12.19 32.11 -2.25
CA CYS A 57 13.46 32.74 -2.65
C CYS A 57 13.58 33.06 -4.13
N HIS A 58 12.55 32.80 -4.94
CA HIS A 58 12.59 33.10 -6.37
C HIS A 58 12.78 34.61 -6.60
N PRO A 59 13.66 35.03 -7.52
CA PRO A 59 13.94 36.46 -7.76
C PRO A 59 12.76 37.22 -8.37
N ASP A 60 11.75 36.52 -8.91
CA ASP A 60 10.60 37.10 -9.60
C ASP A 60 9.30 37.06 -8.78
N THR A 61 9.35 36.63 -7.50
CA THR A 61 8.16 36.55 -6.63
C THR A 61 7.94 37.77 -5.74
N ALA A 62 8.71 38.85 -5.91
CA ALA A 62 8.48 40.11 -5.19
C ALA A 62 8.66 41.31 -6.13
N ASP A 63 7.63 42.14 -6.22
CA ASP A 63 7.51 43.21 -7.22
C ASP A 63 8.34 44.47 -6.92
N GLU A 64 8.93 44.61 -5.72
CA GLU A 64 9.79 45.74 -5.36
C GLU A 64 10.92 45.29 -4.42
N LEU A 65 12.07 44.88 -4.98
CA LEU A 65 13.27 44.54 -4.22
C LEU A 65 14.42 45.46 -4.63
N ASP A 66 15.16 45.97 -3.65
CA ASP A 66 16.44 46.65 -3.90
C ASP A 66 17.44 45.70 -4.59
N LYS A 67 18.41 46.28 -5.33
CA LYS A 67 19.39 45.52 -6.11
C LYS A 67 20.18 44.52 -5.25
N GLU A 68 20.52 44.88 -4.01
CA GLU A 68 21.22 43.98 -3.09
C GLU A 68 20.34 42.84 -2.59
N GLU A 69 19.05 43.10 -2.32
CA GLU A 69 18.11 42.08 -1.86
C GLU A 69 17.80 41.07 -2.97
N ARG A 70 17.64 41.54 -4.21
CA ARG A 70 17.44 40.68 -5.39
C ARG A 70 18.64 39.75 -5.62
N LYS A 71 19.86 40.28 -5.48
CA LYS A 71 21.10 39.49 -5.59
C LYS A 71 21.21 38.43 -4.49
N THR A 72 20.84 38.80 -3.26
CA THR A 72 20.81 37.89 -2.10
C THR A 72 19.81 36.74 -2.31
N ARG A 73 18.58 37.05 -2.76
CA ARG A 73 17.57 36.03 -3.08
C ARG A 73 18.00 35.12 -4.21
N GLN A 74 18.55 35.68 -5.29
CA GLN A 74 19.06 34.90 -6.41
C GLN A 74 20.16 33.92 -5.98
N MET A 75 21.10 34.36 -5.13
CA MET A 75 22.13 33.49 -4.58
C MET A 75 21.53 32.39 -3.69
N ARG A 76 20.51 32.70 -2.87
CA ARG A 76 19.81 31.71 -2.03
C ARG A 76 19.09 30.67 -2.88
N TYR A 77 18.38 31.08 -3.93
CA TYR A 77 17.71 30.19 -4.88
C TYR A 77 18.70 29.26 -5.59
N GLN A 78 19.83 29.79 -6.05
CA GLN A 78 20.88 28.98 -6.69
C GLN A 78 21.42 27.90 -5.74
N ARG A 79 21.74 28.26 -4.50
CA ARG A 79 22.21 27.30 -3.47
C ARG A 79 21.17 26.24 -3.19
N LEU A 80 19.90 26.63 -3.06
CA LEU A 80 18.77 25.72 -2.86
C LEU A 80 18.60 24.73 -4.03
N SER A 81 18.66 25.22 -5.27
CA SER A 81 18.53 24.39 -6.48
C SER A 81 19.69 23.40 -6.62
N MET A 82 20.92 23.84 -6.34
CA MET A 82 22.10 22.97 -6.33
C MET A 82 21.98 21.89 -5.26
N ALA A 83 21.55 22.24 -4.05
CA ALA A 83 21.34 21.30 -2.96
C ALA A 83 20.30 20.23 -3.32
N TYR A 84 19.15 20.63 -3.88
CA TYR A 84 18.11 19.68 -4.31
C TYR A 84 18.63 18.71 -5.38
N LYS A 85 19.29 19.23 -6.43
CA LYS A 85 19.84 18.40 -7.51
C LYS A 85 20.88 17.40 -7.01
N ALA A 86 21.72 17.79 -6.06
CA ALA A 86 22.71 16.91 -5.45
C ALA A 86 22.08 15.88 -4.50
N LEU A 87 21.03 16.25 -3.76
CA LEU A 87 20.36 15.38 -2.80
C LEU A 87 19.49 14.31 -3.44
N LEU A 88 18.74 14.64 -4.48
CA LEU A 88 17.73 13.76 -5.08
C LEU A 88 18.25 12.33 -5.38
N PRO A 89 19.35 12.12 -6.11
CA PRO A 89 19.83 10.76 -6.41
C PRO A 89 20.30 10.00 -5.15
N HIS A 90 20.72 10.72 -4.10
CA HIS A 90 21.08 10.10 -2.83
C HIS A 90 19.85 9.66 -2.05
N ILE A 91 18.80 10.49 -1.98
CA ILE A 91 17.54 10.15 -1.31
C ILE A 91 16.84 9.00 -2.04
N GLU A 92 16.79 9.02 -3.38
CA GLU A 92 16.23 7.92 -4.17
C GLU A 92 16.95 6.58 -3.91
N ASN A 93 18.27 6.60 -3.86
CA ASN A 93 19.08 5.41 -3.57
C ASN A 93 18.85 4.88 -2.14
N ILE A 94 18.79 5.78 -1.15
CA ILE A 94 18.51 5.41 0.25
C ILE A 94 17.10 4.81 0.34
N HIS A 95 16.11 5.48 -0.24
CA HIS A 95 14.72 5.04 -0.22
C HIS A 95 14.54 3.67 -0.90
N GLN A 96 15.21 3.43 -2.03
CA GLN A 96 15.18 2.13 -2.70
C GLN A 96 15.84 1.04 -1.84
N LYS A 97 16.99 1.33 -1.22
CA LYS A 97 17.66 0.39 -0.32
C LYS A 97 16.83 0.06 0.92
N VAL A 98 16.12 1.05 1.48
CA VAL A 98 15.20 0.83 2.60
C VAL A 98 14.11 -0.15 2.18
N ARG A 99 13.45 0.06 1.02
CA ARG A 99 12.46 -0.89 0.49
C ARG A 99 13.04 -2.30 0.26
N ASP A 100 14.23 -2.38 -0.31
CA ASP A 100 14.91 -3.67 -0.56
C ASP A 100 15.30 -4.37 0.75
N LEU A 101 15.70 -3.62 1.78
CA LEU A 101 16.04 -4.17 3.09
C LEU A 101 14.79 -4.59 3.87
N GLU A 102 13.72 -3.82 3.81
CA GLU A 102 12.43 -4.16 4.41
C GLU A 102 11.85 -5.42 3.77
N SER A 103 11.88 -5.53 2.44
CA SER A 103 11.47 -6.76 1.73
C SER A 103 12.35 -7.97 2.07
N ARG A 104 13.68 -7.80 2.16
CA ARG A 104 14.60 -8.87 2.58
C ARG A 104 14.43 -9.28 4.04
N GLN A 105 14.14 -8.33 4.93
CA GLN A 105 13.83 -8.63 6.33
C GLN A 105 12.51 -9.40 6.40
N ARG A 106 11.47 -9.01 5.67
CA ARG A 106 10.19 -9.75 5.54
C ARG A 106 10.37 -11.17 4.99
N VAL A 107 11.32 -11.39 4.07
CA VAL A 107 11.66 -12.74 3.58
C VAL A 107 12.47 -13.53 4.62
N LYS A 108 13.39 -12.92 5.38
CA LYS A 108 14.16 -13.62 6.43
C LYS A 108 13.37 -13.91 7.71
N THR A 109 12.37 -13.09 8.06
CA THR A 109 11.42 -13.41 9.14
C THR A 109 10.34 -14.39 8.73
N SER A 110 10.34 -14.90 7.48
CA SER A 110 9.39 -15.92 7.02
C SER A 110 9.82 -17.37 7.32
N THR A 111 11.03 -17.59 7.85
CA THR A 111 11.52 -18.91 8.31
C THR A 111 11.36 -19.16 9.81
N GLU A 112 10.96 -18.15 10.58
CA GLU A 112 10.45 -18.33 11.95
C GLU A 112 8.99 -17.87 11.96
N GLU A 113 8.09 -18.66 12.55
CA GLU A 113 6.64 -18.55 12.44
C GLU A 113 6.12 -17.09 12.53
N SER A 114 5.67 -16.53 11.40
CA SER A 114 5.01 -15.22 11.39
C SER A 114 3.75 -15.29 12.26
N PRO A 115 3.42 -14.22 13.02
CA PRO A 115 2.06 -14.08 13.54
C PRO A 115 1.15 -14.13 12.31
N GLY A 116 0.31 -15.15 12.26
CA GLY A 116 -0.24 -15.65 11.00
C GLY A 116 -1.17 -14.63 10.36
N ARG A 117 -0.83 -14.16 9.15
CA ARG A 117 -1.77 -13.45 8.27
C ARG A 117 -3.12 -14.16 8.26
N THR A 118 -4.18 -13.42 8.55
CA THR A 118 -5.53 -13.96 8.66
C THR A 118 -6.30 -13.72 7.37
N ILE A 119 -6.82 -14.79 6.76
CA ILE A 119 -7.77 -14.69 5.65
C ILE A 119 -9.17 -14.76 6.26
N LEU A 120 -9.98 -13.73 6.04
CA LEU A 120 -11.38 -13.66 6.44
C LEU A 120 -12.25 -13.70 5.20
N ALA A 121 -13.00 -14.78 5.00
CA ALA A 121 -14.00 -14.82 3.94
C ALA A 121 -15.35 -14.30 4.46
N VAL A 122 -15.95 -13.39 3.70
CA VAL A 122 -17.29 -12.85 3.93
C VAL A 122 -18.19 -13.41 2.84
N GLY A 123 -19.12 -14.28 3.22
CA GLY A 123 -20.02 -14.97 2.29
C GLY A 123 -21.44 -15.08 2.84
N GLY A 124 -22.37 -15.62 2.06
CA GLY A 124 -23.75 -15.82 2.50
C GLY A 124 -24.64 -16.43 1.42
N ALA A 125 -25.76 -17.03 1.83
CA ALA A 125 -26.59 -17.87 0.95
C ALA A 125 -27.59 -17.08 0.07
N LYS A 126 -27.61 -15.75 0.14
CA LYS A 126 -28.50 -14.89 -0.65
C LYS A 126 -27.78 -13.65 -1.18
N GLY A 127 -28.16 -13.22 -2.38
CA GLY A 127 -27.81 -11.91 -2.94
C GLY A 127 -28.49 -10.76 -2.18
N GLY A 128 -27.91 -9.57 -2.18
CA GLY A 128 -28.54 -8.36 -1.63
C GLY A 128 -28.57 -8.21 -0.10
N VAL A 129 -27.98 -9.14 0.67
CA VAL A 129 -27.95 -9.08 2.15
C VAL A 129 -26.86 -8.14 2.74
N GLY A 130 -26.15 -7.39 1.89
CA GLY A 130 -25.11 -6.45 2.34
C GLY A 130 -23.72 -7.04 2.61
N LYS A 131 -23.35 -8.15 1.96
CA LYS A 131 -22.02 -8.82 2.12
C LYS A 131 -20.86 -7.91 1.76
N SER A 132 -20.87 -7.36 0.54
CA SER A 132 -19.83 -6.46 0.04
C SER A 132 -19.72 -5.19 0.88
N VAL A 133 -20.85 -4.68 1.37
CA VAL A 133 -20.88 -3.56 2.33
C VAL A 133 -20.19 -3.94 3.64
N LEU A 134 -20.48 -5.12 4.20
CA LEU A 134 -19.82 -5.59 5.41
C LEU A 134 -18.31 -5.83 5.19
N ALA A 135 -17.94 -6.52 4.12
CA ALA A 135 -16.55 -6.81 3.76
C ALA A 135 -15.74 -5.51 3.60
N THR A 136 -16.30 -4.54 2.89
CA THR A 136 -15.69 -3.23 2.68
C THR A 136 -15.53 -2.44 3.98
N ASN A 137 -16.59 -2.35 4.79
CA ASN A 137 -16.51 -1.63 6.06
C ASN A 137 -15.57 -2.32 7.06
N LEU A 138 -15.51 -3.66 7.07
CA LEU A 138 -14.56 -4.40 7.87
C LEU A 138 -13.12 -4.10 7.44
N ALA A 139 -12.87 -4.05 6.12
CA ALA A 139 -11.57 -3.69 5.57
C ALA A 139 -11.14 -2.28 5.99
N VAL A 140 -12.04 -1.31 5.83
CA VAL A 140 -11.81 0.07 6.26
C VAL A 140 -11.57 0.12 7.78
N GLY A 141 -12.41 -0.52 8.58
CA GLY A 141 -12.28 -0.53 10.04
C GLY A 141 -10.93 -1.09 10.51
N LEU A 142 -10.49 -2.23 9.95
CA LEU A 142 -9.18 -2.80 10.28
C LEU A 142 -8.03 -1.90 9.83
N SER A 143 -8.14 -1.25 8.66
CA SER A 143 -7.11 -0.30 8.19
C SER A 143 -7.00 0.93 9.09
N LEU A 144 -8.13 1.45 9.58
CA LEU A 144 -8.17 2.57 10.54
C LEU A 144 -7.57 2.19 11.89
N LEU A 145 -7.53 0.90 12.23
CA LEU A 145 -6.82 0.37 13.39
C LEU A 145 -5.31 0.13 13.13
N GLY A 146 -4.79 0.63 12.01
CA GLY A 146 -3.37 0.53 11.63
C GLY A 146 -2.96 -0.83 11.08
N GLN A 147 -3.92 -1.72 10.76
CA GLN A 147 -3.61 -3.01 10.14
C GLN A 147 -3.38 -2.84 8.63
N ARG A 148 -2.46 -3.61 8.06
CA ARG A 148 -2.32 -3.73 6.61
C ARG A 148 -3.36 -4.70 6.09
N VAL A 149 -4.27 -4.22 5.26
CA VAL A 149 -5.44 -4.97 4.79
C VAL A 149 -5.46 -5.03 3.28
N VAL A 150 -5.79 -6.21 2.75
CA VAL A 150 -6.16 -6.37 1.35
C VAL A 150 -7.62 -6.81 1.28
N LEU A 151 -8.46 -6.03 0.60
CA LEU A 151 -9.81 -6.44 0.21
C LEU A 151 -9.73 -7.11 -1.17
N ALA A 152 -10.11 -8.38 -1.25
CA ALA A 152 -10.16 -9.16 -2.47
C ALA A 152 -11.63 -9.37 -2.87
N ASP A 153 -12.07 -8.67 -3.90
CA ASP A 153 -13.42 -8.80 -4.46
C ASP A 153 -13.46 -10.01 -5.41
N LEU A 154 -13.98 -11.14 -4.91
CA LEU A 154 -14.11 -12.38 -5.68
C LEU A 154 -15.54 -12.63 -6.16
N ASP A 155 -16.42 -11.61 -6.12
CA ASP A 155 -17.69 -11.65 -6.84
C ASP A 155 -17.46 -11.32 -8.33
N LEU A 156 -16.76 -12.18 -9.04
CA LEU A 156 -16.34 -11.92 -10.44
C LEU A 156 -17.51 -11.75 -11.42
N GLY A 157 -18.74 -12.10 -11.02
CA GLY A 157 -19.96 -11.86 -11.80
C GLY A 157 -20.58 -10.48 -11.56
N GLY A 158 -20.24 -9.80 -10.46
CA GLY A 158 -20.87 -8.55 -10.03
C GLY A 158 -19.95 -7.61 -9.24
N ALA A 159 -18.63 -7.71 -9.43
CA ALA A 159 -17.63 -7.01 -8.64
C ALA A 159 -17.89 -5.49 -8.55
N ASP A 160 -18.11 -5.01 -7.32
CA ASP A 160 -18.54 -3.65 -7.02
C ASP A 160 -17.78 -3.02 -5.83
N ALA A 161 -16.83 -3.74 -5.22
CA ALA A 161 -16.11 -3.26 -4.02
C ALA A 161 -15.33 -1.95 -4.29
N HIS A 162 -14.85 -1.77 -5.52
CA HIS A 162 -14.20 -0.52 -5.95
C HIS A 162 -15.14 0.69 -5.84
N LEU A 163 -16.43 0.53 -6.17
CA LEU A 163 -17.43 1.59 -6.04
C LEU A 163 -17.70 1.92 -4.57
N LEU A 164 -17.80 0.89 -3.72
CA LEU A 164 -18.01 1.05 -2.28
C LEU A 164 -16.82 1.77 -1.60
N LEU A 165 -15.61 1.58 -2.11
CA LEU A 165 -14.39 2.26 -1.64
C LEU A 165 -14.14 3.63 -2.27
N GLY A 166 -14.98 4.07 -3.22
CA GLY A 166 -14.77 5.32 -3.95
C GLY A 166 -13.60 5.29 -4.95
N VAL A 167 -13.17 4.10 -5.36
CA VAL A 167 -12.13 3.90 -6.37
C VAL A 167 -12.77 4.00 -7.77
N LYS A 168 -12.40 5.05 -8.52
CA LYS A 168 -13.07 5.40 -9.80
C LYS A 168 -12.79 4.43 -10.95
N ALA A 169 -11.62 3.81 -10.97
CA ALA A 169 -11.21 2.90 -12.04
C ALA A 169 -10.21 1.88 -11.52
N LEU A 170 -10.36 0.65 -11.98
CA LEU A 170 -9.38 -0.42 -11.82
C LEU A 170 -8.57 -0.48 -13.12
N PHE A 171 -7.26 -0.22 -13.04
CA PHE A 171 -6.37 -0.34 -14.21
C PHE A 171 -5.94 -1.79 -14.46
N THR A 172 -6.02 -2.62 -13.43
CA THR A 172 -5.71 -4.05 -13.44
C THR A 172 -6.66 -4.76 -12.51
N ASP A 173 -7.11 -5.95 -12.89
CA ASP A 173 -8.09 -6.72 -12.13
C ASP A 173 -7.80 -8.22 -12.13
N TRP A 174 -8.69 -9.01 -11.51
CA TRP A 174 -8.57 -10.47 -11.48
C TRP A 174 -8.42 -11.11 -12.86
N ASN A 175 -9.08 -10.58 -13.90
CA ASN A 175 -8.98 -11.13 -15.25
C ASN A 175 -7.56 -10.97 -15.81
N ASP A 176 -6.91 -9.83 -15.60
CA ASP A 176 -5.52 -9.60 -16.03
C ASP A 176 -4.56 -10.57 -15.33
N PHE A 177 -4.79 -10.80 -14.05
CA PHE A 177 -4.03 -11.76 -13.27
C PHE A 177 -4.25 -13.21 -13.72
N LEU A 178 -5.47 -13.57 -14.11
CA LEU A 178 -5.81 -14.92 -14.49
C LEU A 178 -5.41 -15.29 -15.92
N ASP A 179 -5.11 -14.31 -16.77
CA ASP A 179 -4.61 -14.56 -18.12
C ASP A 179 -3.25 -15.29 -18.08
N LYS A 180 -2.93 -16.07 -19.13
CA LYS A 180 -1.78 -17.01 -19.15
C LYS A 180 -0.41 -16.33 -18.99
N LYS A 181 -0.32 -15.03 -19.25
CA LYS A 181 0.87 -14.17 -19.05
C LYS A 181 0.65 -13.12 -17.94
N GLY A 182 -0.37 -13.32 -17.11
CA GLY A 182 -0.81 -12.34 -16.12
C GLY A 182 0.31 -11.96 -15.14
N PRO A 183 0.33 -10.70 -14.69
CA PRO A 183 1.41 -10.18 -13.86
C PRO A 183 1.33 -10.73 -12.43
N ALA A 184 2.30 -10.37 -11.57
CA ALA A 184 2.29 -10.79 -10.17
C ALA A 184 1.07 -10.22 -9.42
N VAL A 185 0.59 -10.88 -8.36
CA VAL A 185 -0.59 -10.39 -7.62
C VAL A 185 -0.36 -9.00 -7.01
N ASP A 186 0.89 -8.66 -6.68
CA ASP A 186 1.22 -7.36 -6.09
C ASP A 186 1.02 -6.22 -7.10
N THR A 187 1.03 -6.51 -8.41
CA THR A 187 0.82 -5.50 -9.45
C THR A 187 -0.66 -5.26 -9.75
N ILE A 188 -1.56 -6.11 -9.24
CA ILE A 188 -3.01 -5.91 -9.36
C ILE A 188 -3.62 -5.27 -8.10
N LEU A 189 -2.79 -4.95 -7.11
CA LEU A 189 -3.20 -4.21 -5.92
C LEU A 189 -3.45 -2.74 -6.30
N THR A 190 -4.71 -2.34 -6.21
CA THR A 190 -5.14 -0.96 -6.40
C THR A 190 -5.11 -0.25 -5.05
N ALA A 191 -4.39 0.87 -4.99
CA ALA A 191 -4.41 1.74 -3.82
C ALA A 191 -5.81 2.32 -3.61
N THR A 192 -6.22 2.44 -2.35
CA THR A 192 -7.52 3.02 -1.98
C THR A 192 -7.32 4.37 -1.30
N PRO A 193 -8.39 5.17 -1.10
CA PRO A 193 -8.30 6.39 -0.29
C PRO A 193 -7.93 6.16 1.19
N PHE A 194 -7.93 4.92 1.67
CA PHE A 194 -7.66 4.56 3.05
C PHE A 194 -6.22 4.04 3.20
N GLU A 195 -5.45 4.64 4.10
CA GLU A 195 -4.07 4.22 4.38
C GLU A 195 -4.04 2.78 4.90
N GLY A 196 -3.09 1.97 4.42
CA GLY A 196 -2.96 0.57 4.80
C GLY A 196 -3.99 -0.36 4.15
N LEU A 197 -4.92 0.14 3.32
CA LEU A 197 -5.91 -0.67 2.59
C LEU A 197 -5.63 -0.69 1.09
N SER A 198 -5.47 -1.89 0.54
CA SER A 198 -5.41 -2.14 -0.90
C SER A 198 -6.58 -2.99 -1.37
N LEU A 199 -6.97 -2.82 -2.64
CA LEU A 199 -8.06 -3.55 -3.28
C LEU A 199 -7.53 -4.42 -4.42
N ILE A 200 -7.98 -5.66 -4.50
CA ILE A 200 -7.96 -6.46 -5.73
C ILE A 200 -9.40 -6.58 -6.21
N GLY A 201 -9.72 -5.83 -7.26
CA GLY A 201 -11.06 -5.82 -7.84
C GLY A 201 -11.23 -6.81 -8.97
N GLY A 202 -12.49 -7.11 -9.29
CA GLY A 202 -12.87 -7.77 -10.54
C GLY A 202 -13.49 -6.77 -11.51
N ASN A 203 -13.40 -7.05 -12.81
CA ASN A 203 -14.18 -6.37 -13.84
C ASN A 203 -15.24 -7.32 -14.39
N SER A 204 -16.51 -6.97 -14.20
CA SER A 204 -17.68 -7.73 -14.61
C SER A 204 -17.96 -7.68 -16.12
N ALA A 205 -17.25 -6.83 -16.87
CA ALA A 205 -17.47 -6.66 -18.31
C ALA A 205 -16.97 -7.84 -19.18
N LYS A 206 -16.13 -8.73 -18.64
CA LYS A 206 -15.57 -9.88 -19.38
C LYS A 206 -16.49 -11.10 -19.25
N LEU A 207 -17.18 -11.48 -20.32
CA LEU A 207 -18.02 -12.69 -20.38
C LEU A 207 -17.25 -13.92 -19.90
N GLY A 208 -17.81 -14.64 -18.91
CA GLY A 208 -17.22 -15.85 -18.34
C GLY A 208 -16.29 -15.64 -17.14
N SER A 209 -16.07 -14.41 -16.69
CA SER A 209 -15.30 -14.09 -15.46
C SER A 209 -15.83 -14.82 -14.21
N ALA A 210 -17.14 -15.07 -14.15
CA ALA A 210 -17.78 -15.79 -13.04
C ALA A 210 -17.42 -17.30 -12.98
N ASN A 211 -16.94 -17.91 -14.08
CA ASN A 211 -16.64 -19.35 -14.14
C ASN A 211 -15.13 -19.62 -14.09
N LEU A 212 -14.59 -19.60 -12.87
CA LEU A 212 -13.20 -19.94 -12.62
C LEU A 212 -12.90 -21.43 -12.81
N THR A 213 -11.89 -21.75 -13.62
CA THR A 213 -11.31 -23.09 -13.69
C THR A 213 -10.60 -23.43 -12.37
N TYR A 214 -10.44 -24.73 -12.08
CA TYR A 214 -9.71 -25.18 -10.87
C TYR A 214 -8.28 -24.62 -10.79
N SER A 215 -7.59 -24.54 -11.93
CA SER A 215 -6.23 -23.99 -12.01
C SER A 215 -6.17 -22.51 -11.61
N GLN A 216 -7.17 -21.72 -12.01
CA GLN A 216 -7.29 -20.30 -11.67
C GLN A 216 -7.61 -20.13 -10.17
N LYS A 217 -8.51 -20.96 -9.62
CA LYS A 217 -8.80 -20.98 -8.17
C LYS A 217 -7.54 -21.25 -7.34
N MET A 218 -6.76 -22.27 -7.72
CA MET A 218 -5.49 -22.56 -7.07
C MET A 218 -4.48 -21.42 -7.20
N LYS A 219 -4.43 -20.76 -8.37
CA LYS A 219 -3.56 -19.61 -8.61
C LYS A 219 -3.93 -18.48 -7.64
N ILE A 220 -5.20 -18.10 -7.55
CA ILE A 220 -5.69 -17.07 -6.62
C ILE A 220 -5.38 -17.48 -5.18
N ALA A 221 -5.76 -18.68 -4.74
CA ALA A 221 -5.56 -19.13 -3.38
C ALA A 221 -4.09 -19.13 -2.93
N ARG A 222 -3.18 -19.56 -3.82
CA ARG A 222 -1.73 -19.52 -3.55
C ARG A 222 -1.23 -18.08 -3.38
N HIS A 223 -1.71 -17.15 -4.19
CA HIS A 223 -1.25 -15.76 -4.14
C HIS A 223 -1.86 -14.96 -3.02
N LEU A 224 -3.16 -15.14 -2.74
CA LEU A 224 -3.77 -14.62 -1.53
C LEU A 224 -2.96 -15.07 -0.31
N LYS A 225 -2.39 -16.30 -0.35
CA LYS A 225 -1.56 -16.81 0.74
C LYS A 225 -0.23 -16.08 0.94
N THR A 226 0.33 -15.50 -0.12
CA THR A 226 1.65 -14.85 -0.13
C THR A 226 1.61 -13.34 0.02
N LEU A 227 0.42 -12.72 0.00
CA LEU A 227 0.27 -11.28 0.20
C LEU A 227 0.89 -10.84 1.53
N ASP A 228 1.67 -9.76 1.47
CA ASP A 228 2.35 -9.19 2.62
C ASP A 228 1.45 -8.16 3.32
N CYS A 229 0.47 -8.69 4.04
CA CYS A 229 -0.49 -7.94 4.84
C CYS A 229 -0.86 -8.73 6.11
N ASP A 230 -1.56 -8.07 7.02
CA ASP A 230 -2.00 -8.66 8.28
C ASP A 230 -3.35 -9.37 8.09
N TYR A 231 -4.24 -8.77 7.29
CA TYR A 231 -5.55 -9.32 6.93
C TYR A 231 -5.77 -9.35 5.41
N VAL A 232 -6.37 -10.45 4.95
CA VAL A 232 -7.00 -10.53 3.62
C VAL A 232 -8.48 -10.77 3.82
N ILE A 233 -9.30 -9.79 3.44
CA ILE A 233 -10.76 -9.93 3.43
C ILE A 233 -11.17 -10.36 2.04
N VAL A 234 -11.86 -11.49 1.95
CA VAL A 234 -12.35 -12.05 0.69
C VAL A 234 -13.85 -11.82 0.63
N ASP A 235 -14.30 -10.95 -0.28
CA ASP A 235 -15.71 -10.75 -0.55
C ASP A 235 -16.21 -11.81 -1.54
N LEU A 236 -17.22 -12.57 -1.14
CA LEU A 236 -17.77 -13.68 -1.91
C LEU A 236 -19.22 -13.40 -2.32
N CYS A 237 -19.54 -13.84 -3.53
CA CYS A 237 -20.90 -13.77 -4.07
C CYS A 237 -21.93 -14.48 -3.16
N GLY A 238 -23.20 -14.12 -3.34
CA GLY A 238 -24.34 -14.69 -2.61
C GLY A 238 -24.83 -16.05 -3.11
N ASP A 239 -24.08 -16.73 -3.97
CA ASP A 239 -24.45 -18.01 -4.55
C ASP A 239 -23.80 -19.20 -3.82
N THR A 240 -24.28 -20.40 -4.11
CA THR A 240 -23.72 -21.67 -3.60
C THR A 240 -22.75 -22.31 -4.59
N SER A 241 -22.14 -21.52 -5.47
CA SER A 241 -21.24 -22.06 -6.49
C SER A 241 -20.01 -22.71 -5.85
N PHE A 242 -19.39 -23.64 -6.61
CA PHE A 242 -18.11 -24.24 -6.23
C PHE A 242 -16.96 -23.23 -6.10
N ASN A 243 -17.15 -21.97 -6.52
CA ASN A 243 -16.16 -20.90 -6.33
C ASN A 243 -16.23 -20.39 -4.90
N VAL A 244 -17.43 -20.06 -4.43
CA VAL A 244 -17.69 -19.58 -3.07
C VAL A 244 -17.20 -20.60 -2.05
N LEU A 245 -17.59 -21.87 -2.19
CA LEU A 245 -17.16 -22.94 -1.26
C LEU A 245 -15.64 -23.08 -1.18
N TYR A 246 -14.94 -22.98 -2.32
CA TYR A 246 -13.49 -23.13 -2.36
C TYR A 246 -12.78 -22.01 -1.58
N PHE A 247 -13.17 -20.75 -1.80
CA PHE A 247 -12.57 -19.61 -1.10
C PHE A 247 -13.04 -19.51 0.35
N PHE A 248 -14.22 -20.02 0.67
CA PHE A 248 -14.69 -20.17 2.04
C PHE A 248 -13.80 -21.15 2.83
N LEU A 249 -13.49 -22.31 2.25
CA LEU A 249 -12.57 -23.30 2.86
C LEU A 249 -11.11 -22.81 2.90
N LEU A 250 -10.72 -21.91 2.00
CA LEU A 250 -9.39 -21.29 2.03
C LEU A 250 -9.14 -20.51 3.33
N ALA A 251 -10.16 -19.81 3.83
CA ALA A 251 -10.08 -19.02 5.06
C ALA A 251 -9.94 -19.91 6.31
N ASP A 252 -10.50 -21.12 6.27
CA ASP A 252 -10.61 -22.05 7.40
C ASP A 252 -9.32 -22.89 7.67
N HIS A 253 -8.37 -22.92 6.72
CA HIS A 253 -7.33 -23.96 6.70
C HIS A 253 -6.12 -23.73 7.63
N LYS A 254 -5.98 -22.57 8.31
CA LYS A 254 -4.73 -22.26 9.05
C LYS A 254 -4.78 -22.52 10.56
N HIS A 255 -5.95 -22.55 11.17
CA HIS A 255 -6.12 -22.80 12.59
C HIS A 255 -7.30 -23.77 12.75
N ARG A 256 -7.32 -24.60 13.81
CA ARG A 256 -8.44 -25.53 14.12
C ARG A 256 -9.76 -24.80 14.47
N LYS A 257 -10.03 -23.63 13.88
CA LYS A 257 -11.12 -22.71 14.19
C LYS A 257 -11.52 -21.89 12.94
N PRO A 258 -12.82 -21.64 12.73
CA PRO A 258 -13.31 -20.93 11.55
C PRO A 258 -12.99 -19.43 11.56
N ASN A 259 -12.40 -18.95 10.46
CA ASN A 259 -12.09 -17.55 10.15
C ASN A 259 -13.05 -17.02 9.07
N THR A 260 -14.35 -17.15 9.33
CA THR A 260 -15.37 -16.91 8.30
C THR A 260 -16.58 -16.20 8.84
N ILE A 261 -17.06 -15.23 8.08
CA ILE A 261 -18.25 -14.44 8.38
C ILE A 261 -19.34 -14.85 7.39
N ILE A 262 -20.43 -15.40 7.92
CA ILE A 262 -21.61 -15.77 7.11
C ILE A 262 -22.74 -14.80 7.40
N ILE A 263 -23.26 -14.17 6.35
CA ILE A 263 -24.45 -13.31 6.45
C ILE A 263 -25.68 -14.08 5.98
N PHE A 264 -26.68 -14.17 6.86
CA PHE A 264 -28.04 -14.58 6.57
C PHE A 264 -28.97 -13.36 6.63
N PRO A 265 -30.10 -13.36 5.90
CA PRO A 265 -31.03 -12.23 5.81
C PRO A 265 -31.55 -11.68 7.15
N PHE A 266 -31.44 -12.43 8.25
CA PHE A 266 -31.85 -12.00 9.59
C PHE A 266 -30.79 -12.28 10.68
N ARG A 267 -29.59 -12.72 10.31
CA ARG A 267 -28.55 -13.12 11.28
C ARG A 267 -27.16 -13.02 10.67
N ILE A 268 -26.26 -12.30 11.34
CA ILE A 268 -24.83 -12.35 11.02
C ILE A 268 -24.19 -13.38 11.94
N MET A 269 -23.55 -14.39 11.36
CA MET A 269 -22.77 -15.36 12.11
C MET A 269 -21.30 -15.02 11.93
N ILE A 270 -20.72 -14.44 12.97
CA ILE A 270 -19.32 -14.02 13.03
C ILE A 270 -18.55 -15.11 13.75
N ASN A 271 -17.79 -15.92 13.01
CA ASN A 271 -16.77 -16.77 13.59
C ASN A 271 -15.42 -16.05 13.41
N LEU A 272 -15.09 -15.21 14.38
CA LEU A 272 -13.80 -14.50 14.47
C LEU A 272 -13.12 -14.91 15.78
N CYS A 273 -11.82 -15.16 15.74
CA CYS A 273 -11.05 -15.44 16.95
C CYS A 273 -10.64 -14.14 17.64
N ARG A 274 -10.74 -14.11 18.99
CA ARG A 274 -9.94 -13.22 19.85
C ARG A 274 -8.50 -13.71 19.91
#